data_AF-J9E9Y1-F1
#
_entry.id   AF-J9E9Y1-F1
#
_cell.length_a   1.000
_cell.length_b   1.000
_cell.length_c   1.000
_cell.angle_alpha   90.00
_cell.angle_beta   90.00
_cell.angle_gamma   90.00
#
_symmetry.space_group_name_H-M   'P 1'
#
loop_
_entity.id
_entity.type
_entity.pdbx_description
1 polymer ?
#
loop_
_entity_poly.entity_id
_entity_poly.type
_entity_poly.pdbx_seq_one_letter_code
_entity_poly.pdbx_strand_id
1 'polypeptide(L)'
;MVEKQINDLHIAEKMHEDGNHLCDELNALIKEGQEVLNDAEAIPTIYTTTMDAFVSPLEMATKLLKTMPENEEMAIRLKATVNDAKAIQANLSHHANLWLQFVDERDNATDQLEIKRKPLDEIGNKHIRSCEEVIDDLDKLKKATDELNDLRNVMSKLQSLSEQLHPLETAYADVRFYDVDVEQTQQQYENLISLMNNELHDENILNESAQQLARELEYLNGKLSTESVNREQFEEMLKSTITFVTSSAAISASKR
;
A
#
# COMPACT_ATOMS: atom_id res chain seq x y z
N MET A 1 -60.14 -38.81 -26.87
CA MET A 1 -58.82 -39.19 -27.42
C MET A 1 -58.14 -38.00 -28.09
N VAL A 2 -58.86 -37.24 -28.94
CA VAL A 2 -58.37 -36.03 -29.61
C VAL A 2 -58.07 -34.88 -28.61
N GLU A 3 -58.92 -34.61 -27.63
CA GLU A 3 -58.69 -33.54 -26.63
C GLU A 3 -57.42 -33.74 -25.79
N LYS A 4 -57.08 -34.98 -25.46
CA LYS A 4 -55.85 -35.31 -24.71
C LYS A 4 -54.61 -35.02 -25.56
N GLN A 5 -54.62 -35.41 -26.84
CA GLN A 5 -53.52 -35.14 -27.77
C GLN A 5 -53.31 -33.65 -28.03
N ILE A 6 -54.40 -32.86 -28.11
CA ILE A 6 -54.32 -31.40 -28.28
C ILE A 6 -53.70 -30.76 -27.03
N ASN A 7 -54.09 -31.21 -25.83
CA ASN A 7 -53.54 -30.68 -24.58
C ASN A 7 -52.06 -31.06 -24.41
N ASP A 8 -51.68 -32.30 -24.75
CA ASP A 8 -50.29 -32.76 -24.69
C ASP A 8 -49.39 -31.98 -25.68
N LEU A 9 -49.90 -31.65 -26.88
CA LEU A 9 -49.20 -30.79 -27.85
C LEU A 9 -49.02 -29.36 -27.34
N HIS A 10 -50.07 -28.77 -26.74
CA HIS A 10 -50.00 -27.41 -26.20
C HIS A 10 -49.01 -27.29 -25.04
N ILE A 11 -48.93 -28.33 -24.19
CA ILE A 11 -47.94 -28.40 -23.11
C ILE A 11 -46.52 -28.47 -23.69
N ALA A 12 -46.29 -29.26 -24.73
CA ALA A 12 -44.98 -29.38 -25.38
C ALA A 12 -44.53 -28.09 -26.10
N GLU A 13 -45.46 -27.39 -26.77
CA GLU A 13 -45.19 -26.09 -27.39
C GLU A 13 -44.81 -25.03 -26.36
N LYS A 14 -45.58 -24.93 -25.27
CA LYS A 14 -45.27 -24.00 -24.18
C LYS A 14 -43.93 -24.30 -23.53
N MET A 15 -43.60 -25.58 -23.31
CA MET A 15 -42.29 -25.99 -22.78
C MET A 15 -41.13 -25.59 -23.70
N HIS A 16 -41.32 -25.66 -25.02
CA HIS A 16 -40.33 -25.18 -25.99
C HIS A 16 -40.19 -23.66 -25.96
N GLU A 17 -41.29 -22.92 -25.85
CA GLU A 17 -41.28 -21.47 -25.74
C GLU A 17 -40.55 -21.01 -24.47
N ASP A 18 -40.90 -21.58 -23.32
CA ASP A 18 -40.22 -21.33 -22.04
C ASP A 18 -38.71 -21.68 -22.12
N GLY A 19 -38.38 -22.79 -22.79
CA GLY A 19 -36.99 -23.22 -23.00
C GLY A 19 -36.18 -22.27 -23.89
N ASN A 20 -36.79 -21.73 -24.96
CA ASN A 20 -36.16 -20.73 -25.82
C ASN A 20 -35.95 -19.41 -25.07
N HIS A 21 -36.98 -18.93 -24.37
CA HIS A 21 -36.87 -17.72 -23.54
C HIS A 21 -35.71 -17.82 -22.54
N LEU A 22 -35.62 -18.94 -21.80
CA LEU A 22 -34.53 -19.16 -20.86
C LEU A 22 -33.16 -19.26 -21.54
N CYS A 23 -33.08 -19.84 -22.74
CA CYS A 23 -31.83 -19.82 -23.50
C CYS A 23 -31.42 -18.40 -23.87
N ASP A 24 -32.35 -17.58 -24.34
CA ASP A 24 -32.05 -16.20 -24.76
C ASP A 24 -31.65 -15.34 -23.57
N GLU A 25 -32.35 -15.46 -22.44
CA GLU A 25 -32.02 -14.78 -21.19
C GLU A 25 -30.63 -15.20 -20.65
N LEU A 26 -30.36 -16.51 -20.58
CA LEU A 26 -29.05 -17.00 -20.13
C LEU A 26 -27.92 -16.60 -21.09
N ASN A 27 -28.15 -16.60 -22.41
CA ASN A 27 -27.14 -16.16 -23.38
C ASN A 27 -26.86 -14.66 -23.27
N ALA A 28 -27.87 -13.83 -22.99
CA ALA A 28 -27.66 -12.41 -22.71
C ALA A 28 -26.79 -12.21 -21.46
N LEU A 29 -27.08 -12.95 -20.37
CA LEU A 29 -26.28 -12.91 -19.14
C LEU A 29 -24.87 -13.45 -19.35
N ILE A 30 -24.68 -14.53 -20.11
CA ILE A 30 -23.35 -15.05 -20.47
C ILE A 30 -22.53 -13.97 -21.16
N LYS A 31 -23.13 -13.26 -22.13
CA LYS A 31 -22.46 -12.17 -22.85
C LYS A 31 -22.10 -11.03 -21.91
N GLU A 32 -23.03 -10.58 -21.08
CA GLU A 32 -22.80 -9.52 -20.08
C GLU A 32 -21.68 -9.92 -19.10
N GLY A 33 -21.73 -11.14 -18.56
CA GLY A 33 -20.70 -11.65 -17.66
C GLY A 33 -19.32 -11.71 -18.30
N GLN A 34 -19.24 -12.07 -19.58
CA GLN A 34 -17.98 -12.03 -20.34
C GLN A 34 -17.50 -10.59 -20.55
N GLU A 35 -18.40 -9.66 -20.88
CA GLU A 35 -18.05 -8.24 -21.03
C GLU A 35 -17.48 -7.68 -19.73
N VAL A 36 -18.15 -7.93 -18.62
CA VAL A 36 -17.72 -7.53 -17.27
C VAL A 36 -16.35 -8.13 -16.91
N LEU A 37 -16.14 -9.43 -17.14
CA LEU A 37 -14.86 -10.09 -16.80
C LEU A 37 -13.68 -9.61 -17.65
N ASN A 38 -13.94 -9.03 -18.82
CA ASN A 38 -12.91 -8.50 -19.71
C ASN A 38 -12.81 -6.97 -19.68
N ASP A 39 -13.63 -6.30 -18.87
CA ASP A 39 -13.62 -4.85 -18.73
C ASP A 39 -12.57 -4.42 -17.70
N ALA A 40 -11.52 -3.77 -18.19
CA ALA A 40 -10.43 -3.26 -17.37
C ALA A 40 -10.87 -2.13 -16.43
N GLU A 41 -11.93 -1.39 -16.79
CA GLU A 41 -12.46 -0.26 -16.03
C GLU A 41 -13.68 -0.63 -15.17
N ALA A 42 -14.00 -1.94 -15.08
CA ALA A 42 -15.14 -2.42 -14.32
C ALA A 42 -15.10 -1.95 -12.85
N ILE A 43 -16.25 -1.51 -12.34
CA ILE A 43 -16.41 -1.26 -10.89
C ILE A 43 -16.58 -2.62 -10.19
N PRO A 44 -15.69 -3.04 -9.27
CA PRO A 44 -15.62 -4.44 -8.83
C PRO A 44 -16.89 -5.02 -8.20
N THR A 45 -17.79 -4.18 -7.67
CA THR A 45 -19.11 -4.61 -7.16
C THR A 45 -20.02 -5.18 -8.25
N ILE A 46 -19.71 -4.93 -9.52
CA ILE A 46 -20.44 -5.46 -10.66
C ILE A 46 -20.31 -6.99 -10.74
N TYR A 47 -19.18 -7.58 -10.33
CA TYR A 47 -18.99 -9.04 -10.36
C TYR A 47 -20.06 -9.76 -9.53
N THR A 48 -20.34 -9.27 -8.32
CA THR A 48 -21.41 -9.82 -7.46
C THR A 48 -22.78 -9.58 -8.06
N THR A 49 -23.04 -8.37 -8.55
CA THR A 49 -24.35 -7.99 -9.11
C THR A 49 -24.70 -8.84 -10.35
N THR A 50 -23.77 -8.98 -11.28
CA THR A 50 -23.94 -9.81 -12.49
C THR A 50 -24.00 -11.29 -12.14
N MET A 51 -23.22 -11.77 -11.17
CA MET A 51 -23.32 -13.16 -10.67
C MET A 51 -24.72 -13.47 -10.10
N ASP A 52 -25.29 -12.56 -9.31
CA ASP A 52 -26.61 -12.72 -8.70
C ASP A 52 -27.73 -12.76 -9.74
N ALA A 53 -27.57 -12.03 -10.85
CA ALA A 53 -28.53 -12.05 -11.97
C ALA A 53 -28.72 -13.44 -12.59
N PHE A 54 -27.70 -14.33 -12.53
CA PHE A 54 -27.81 -15.71 -13.00
C PHE A 54 -28.67 -16.62 -12.11
N VAL A 55 -28.90 -16.27 -10.84
CA VAL A 55 -29.50 -17.18 -9.85
C VAL A 55 -30.91 -17.63 -10.26
N SER A 56 -31.79 -16.69 -10.60
CA SER A 56 -33.18 -17.00 -10.95
C SER A 56 -33.31 -17.74 -12.29
N PRO A 57 -32.68 -17.30 -13.39
CA PRO A 57 -32.77 -18.00 -14.67
C PRO A 57 -32.18 -19.42 -14.63
N LEU A 58 -31.07 -19.63 -13.91
CA LEU A 58 -30.49 -20.96 -13.72
C LEU A 58 -31.40 -21.89 -12.92
N GLU A 59 -32.09 -21.37 -11.89
CA GLU A 59 -33.05 -22.15 -11.11
C GLU A 59 -34.25 -22.56 -11.99
N MET A 60 -34.79 -21.63 -12.76
CA MET A 60 -35.91 -21.88 -13.69
C MET A 60 -35.52 -22.90 -14.77
N ALA A 61 -34.37 -22.74 -15.41
CA ALA A 61 -33.85 -23.69 -16.40
C ALA A 61 -33.62 -25.08 -15.81
N THR A 62 -33.09 -25.16 -14.59
CA THR A 62 -32.90 -26.45 -13.89
C THR A 62 -34.24 -27.13 -13.57
N LYS A 63 -35.28 -26.36 -13.23
CA LYS A 63 -36.63 -26.90 -13.01
C LYS A 63 -37.25 -27.40 -14.32
N LEU A 64 -37.13 -26.64 -15.41
CA LEU A 64 -37.68 -27.02 -16.72
C LEU A 64 -37.02 -28.29 -17.26
N LEU A 65 -35.69 -28.40 -17.17
CA LEU A 65 -34.93 -29.57 -17.60
C LEU A 65 -35.35 -30.88 -16.90
N LYS A 66 -35.89 -30.83 -15.67
CA LYS A 66 -36.41 -32.02 -14.98
C LYS A 66 -37.71 -32.56 -15.59
N THR A 67 -38.41 -31.72 -16.34
CA THR A 67 -39.70 -32.06 -16.96
C THR A 67 -39.57 -32.45 -18.44
N MET A 68 -38.45 -32.11 -19.06
CA MET A 68 -38.18 -32.40 -20.47
C MET A 68 -37.56 -33.79 -20.69
N PRO A 69 -37.91 -34.51 -21.78
CA PRO A 69 -37.19 -35.70 -22.19
C PRO A 69 -35.73 -35.40 -22.55
N GLU A 70 -34.79 -36.17 -22.02
CA GLU A 70 -33.34 -35.90 -22.18
C GLU A 70 -32.84 -35.89 -23.64
N ASN A 71 -33.54 -36.58 -24.54
CA ASN A 71 -33.17 -36.71 -25.96
C ASN A 71 -33.82 -35.65 -26.86
N GLU A 72 -34.59 -34.73 -26.29
CA GLU A 72 -35.20 -33.64 -27.02
C GLU A 72 -34.17 -32.56 -27.36
N GLU A 73 -34.18 -32.05 -28.59
CA GLU A 73 -33.23 -31.05 -29.07
C GLU A 73 -33.21 -29.80 -28.17
N MET A 74 -34.39 -29.35 -27.72
CA MET A 74 -34.51 -28.22 -26.81
C MET A 74 -33.89 -28.51 -25.43
N ALA A 75 -34.07 -29.71 -24.89
CA ALA A 75 -33.46 -30.11 -23.62
C ALA A 75 -31.92 -30.14 -23.72
N ILE A 76 -31.39 -30.64 -24.84
CA ILE A 76 -29.94 -30.66 -25.13
C ILE A 76 -29.39 -29.22 -25.20
N ARG A 77 -30.04 -28.34 -25.97
CA ARG A 77 -29.64 -26.94 -26.11
C ARG A 77 -29.68 -26.20 -24.77
N LEU A 78 -30.79 -26.29 -24.04
CA LEU A 78 -30.92 -25.64 -22.73
C LEU A 78 -29.89 -26.14 -21.72
N LYS A 79 -29.61 -27.46 -21.72
CA LYS A 79 -28.56 -28.04 -20.86
C LYS A 79 -27.18 -27.51 -21.18
N ALA A 80 -26.85 -27.32 -22.46
CA ALA A 80 -25.58 -26.70 -22.86
C ALA A 80 -25.49 -25.25 -22.37
N THR A 81 -26.51 -24.43 -22.63
CA THR A 81 -26.56 -23.03 -22.16
C THR A 81 -26.45 -22.92 -20.64
N VAL A 82 -27.11 -23.82 -19.90
CA VAL A 82 -27.01 -23.87 -18.42
C VAL A 82 -25.59 -24.17 -17.95
N ASN A 83 -24.85 -25.04 -18.64
CA ASN A 83 -23.47 -25.33 -18.28
C ASN A 83 -22.55 -24.12 -18.51
N ASP A 84 -22.70 -23.45 -19.66
CA ASP A 84 -21.93 -22.25 -19.98
C ASP A 84 -22.23 -21.10 -19.00
N ALA A 85 -23.51 -20.88 -18.70
CA ALA A 85 -23.95 -19.89 -17.72
C ALA A 85 -23.38 -20.17 -16.32
N LYS A 86 -23.35 -21.42 -15.88
CA LYS A 86 -22.72 -21.81 -14.59
C LYS A 86 -21.22 -21.56 -14.59
N ALA A 87 -20.53 -21.79 -15.71
CA ALA A 87 -19.10 -21.51 -15.81
C ALA A 87 -18.82 -20.01 -15.66
N ILE A 88 -19.59 -19.15 -16.34
CA ILE A 88 -19.48 -17.70 -16.19
C ILE A 88 -19.83 -17.24 -14.78
N GLN A 89 -20.94 -17.73 -14.20
CA GLN A 89 -21.33 -17.41 -12.82
C GLN A 89 -20.24 -17.79 -11.81
N ALA A 90 -19.61 -18.95 -11.97
CA ALA A 90 -18.51 -19.37 -11.10
C ALA A 90 -17.28 -18.46 -11.24
N ASN A 91 -16.97 -18.01 -12.46
CA ASN A 91 -15.86 -17.10 -12.70
C ASN A 91 -16.09 -15.69 -12.10
N LEU A 92 -17.31 -15.16 -12.23
CA LEU A 92 -17.73 -13.92 -11.58
C LEU A 92 -17.65 -14.03 -10.05
N SER A 93 -18.11 -15.15 -9.49
CA SER A 93 -18.01 -15.43 -8.05
C SER A 93 -16.54 -15.47 -7.59
N HIS A 94 -15.66 -16.10 -8.38
CA HIS A 94 -14.23 -16.12 -8.10
C HIS A 94 -13.62 -14.72 -8.09
N HIS A 95 -13.91 -13.89 -9.10
CA HIS A 95 -13.42 -12.51 -9.17
C HIS A 95 -13.95 -11.64 -8.02
N ALA A 96 -15.22 -11.79 -7.65
CA ALA A 96 -15.78 -11.10 -6.49
C ALA A 96 -15.04 -11.47 -5.19
N ASN A 97 -14.74 -12.75 -4.98
CA ASN A 97 -13.98 -13.21 -3.82
C ASN A 97 -12.51 -12.78 -3.84
N LEU A 98 -11.88 -12.72 -5.02
CA LEU A 98 -10.52 -12.19 -5.18
C LEU A 98 -10.47 -10.70 -4.85
N TRP A 99 -11.47 -9.94 -5.29
CA TRP A 99 -11.57 -8.51 -4.99
C TRP A 99 -11.69 -8.25 -3.49
N LEU A 100 -12.52 -9.02 -2.77
CA LEU A 100 -12.62 -8.89 -1.31
C LEU A 100 -11.27 -9.17 -0.63
N GLN A 101 -10.57 -10.23 -1.03
CA GLN A 101 -9.23 -10.54 -0.50
C GLN A 101 -8.21 -9.45 -0.82
N PHE A 102 -8.30 -8.85 -2.01
CA PHE A 102 -7.45 -7.73 -2.40
C PHE A 102 -7.68 -6.50 -1.52
N VAL A 103 -8.95 -6.12 -1.29
CA VAL A 103 -9.32 -5.00 -0.42
C VAL A 103 -8.84 -5.23 1.00
N ASP A 104 -9.10 -6.42 1.58
CA ASP A 104 -8.66 -6.76 2.93
C ASP A 104 -7.13 -6.66 3.06
N GLU A 105 -6.39 -7.17 2.08
CA GLU A 105 -4.93 -7.10 2.09
C GLU A 105 -4.43 -5.66 1.92
N ARG A 106 -5.05 -4.87 1.05
CA ARG A 106 -4.69 -3.46 0.80
C ARG A 106 -4.91 -2.61 2.04
N ASP A 107 -6.04 -2.78 2.71
CA ASP A 107 -6.37 -2.03 3.92
C ASP A 107 -5.41 -2.43 5.05
N ASN A 108 -5.11 -3.73 5.21
CA ASN A 108 -4.08 -4.21 6.12
C ASN A 108 -2.67 -3.68 5.79
N ALA A 109 -2.32 -3.57 4.51
CA ALA A 109 -1.05 -3.01 4.05
C ALA A 109 -0.94 -1.52 4.42
N THR A 110 -2.02 -0.77 4.21
CA THR A 110 -2.12 0.65 4.55
C THR A 110 -1.95 0.86 6.06
N ASP A 111 -2.65 0.07 6.87
CA ASP A 111 -2.54 0.12 8.33
C ASP A 111 -1.11 -0.20 8.80
N GLN A 112 -0.47 -1.20 8.21
CA GLN A 112 0.93 -1.53 8.52
C GLN A 112 1.87 -0.39 8.16
N LEU A 113 1.72 0.21 6.98
CA LEU A 113 2.55 1.34 6.56
C LEU A 113 2.37 2.54 7.49
N GLU A 114 1.14 2.84 7.90
CA GLU A 114 0.86 3.93 8.84
C GLU A 114 1.52 3.68 10.21
N ILE A 115 1.48 2.44 10.72
CA ILE A 115 2.22 2.07 11.93
C ILE A 115 3.73 2.29 11.73
N LYS A 116 4.26 1.93 10.57
CA LYS A 116 5.68 2.16 10.23
C LYS A 116 6.01 3.62 9.98
N ARG A 117 5.06 4.53 9.79
CA ARG A 117 5.31 5.99 9.69
C ARG A 117 5.42 6.67 11.07
N LYS A 118 4.80 6.12 12.11
CA LYS A 118 4.80 6.75 13.46
C LYS A 118 6.18 7.18 13.99
N PRO A 119 7.27 6.39 13.86
CA PRO A 119 8.58 6.83 14.32
C PRO A 119 9.09 8.08 13.59
N LEU A 120 8.77 8.25 12.30
CA LEU A 120 9.11 9.46 11.54
C LEU A 120 8.42 10.68 12.13
N ASP A 121 7.13 10.57 12.43
CA ASP A 121 6.35 11.68 12.99
C ASP A 121 6.80 11.99 14.42
N GLU A 122 6.98 10.98 15.26
CA GLU A 122 7.35 11.14 16.67
C GLU A 122 8.74 11.76 16.83
N ILE A 123 9.70 11.36 15.99
CA ILE A 123 11.08 11.84 16.08
C ILE A 123 11.26 13.13 15.29
N GLY A 124 10.69 13.21 14.09
CA GLY A 124 10.81 14.37 13.20
C GLY A 124 10.22 15.65 13.79
N ASN A 125 9.18 15.56 14.61
CA ASN A 125 8.53 16.72 15.23
C ASN A 125 9.21 17.22 16.53
N LYS A 126 10.24 16.53 17.04
CA LYS A 126 10.98 16.98 18.24
C LYS A 126 11.83 18.22 17.91
N HIS A 127 11.80 19.22 18.79
CA HIS A 127 12.48 20.50 18.58
C HIS A 127 13.94 20.52 19.04
N ILE A 128 14.21 20.14 20.29
CA ILE A 128 15.55 20.18 20.89
C ILE A 128 15.78 18.84 21.56
N ARG A 129 16.97 18.26 21.34
CA ARG A 129 17.37 16.96 21.85
C ARG A 129 18.78 17.07 22.41
N SER A 130 19.08 16.33 23.47
CA SER A 130 20.45 16.06 23.90
C SER A 130 21.12 15.06 22.96
N CYS A 131 22.47 14.99 22.96
CA CYS A 131 23.20 14.03 22.14
C CYS A 131 22.81 12.57 22.43
N GLU A 132 22.53 12.23 23.70
CA GLU A 132 22.09 10.88 24.09
C GLU A 132 20.72 10.55 23.49
N GLU A 133 19.78 11.50 23.52
CA GLU A 133 18.45 11.34 22.90
C GLU A 133 18.54 11.21 21.38
N VAL A 134 19.44 11.94 20.71
CA VAL A 134 19.67 11.81 19.27
C VAL A 134 20.17 10.42 18.91
N ILE A 135 21.05 9.83 19.71
CA ILE A 135 21.58 8.48 19.48
C ILE A 135 20.47 7.43 19.65
N ASP A 136 19.65 7.53 20.70
CA ASP A 136 18.51 6.63 20.93
C ASP A 136 17.47 6.72 19.82
N ASP A 137 17.13 7.94 19.38
CA ASP A 137 16.22 8.17 18.27
C ASP A 137 16.80 7.63 16.93
N LEU A 138 18.10 7.78 16.68
CA LEU A 138 18.76 7.20 15.51
C LEU A 138 18.68 5.67 15.49
N ASP A 139 18.84 5.01 16.65
CA ASP A 139 18.70 3.55 16.75
C ASP A 139 17.26 3.11 16.43
N LYS A 140 16.26 3.82 16.97
CA LYS A 140 14.85 3.57 16.65
C LYS A 140 14.54 3.74 15.18
N LEU A 141 15.04 4.79 14.53
CA LEU A 141 14.82 5.02 13.09
C LEU A 141 15.46 3.92 12.24
N LYS A 142 16.69 3.50 12.57
CA LYS A 142 17.36 2.39 11.85
C LYS A 142 16.57 1.09 12.00
N LYS A 143 16.15 0.76 13.21
CA LYS A 143 15.32 -0.42 13.45
C LYS A 143 13.99 -0.36 12.69
N ALA A 144 13.32 0.79 12.69
CA ALA A 144 12.07 0.98 11.95
C ALA A 144 12.27 0.88 10.42
N THR A 145 13.42 1.33 9.91
CA THR A 145 13.82 1.16 8.50
C THR A 145 13.99 -0.32 8.16
N ASP A 146 14.64 -1.10 9.03
CA ASP A 146 14.81 -2.54 8.83
C ASP A 146 13.45 -3.26 8.81
N GLU A 147 12.54 -2.88 9.71
CA GLU A 147 11.17 -3.42 9.76
C GLU A 147 10.31 -3.01 8.55
N LEU A 148 10.68 -1.96 7.80
CA LEU A 148 9.98 -1.59 6.57
C LEU A 148 10.12 -2.68 5.49
N ASN A 149 11.19 -3.49 5.55
CA ASN A 149 11.38 -4.62 4.64
C ASN A 149 10.28 -5.68 4.76
N ASP A 150 9.57 -5.74 5.88
CA ASP A 150 8.45 -6.68 6.07
C ASP A 150 7.32 -6.40 5.07
N LEU A 151 7.20 -5.15 4.59
CA LEU A 151 6.20 -4.75 3.60
C LEU A 151 6.46 -5.35 2.21
N ARG A 152 7.66 -5.88 1.92
CA ARG A 152 7.95 -6.55 0.64
C ARG A 152 7.07 -7.78 0.41
N ASN A 153 6.77 -8.53 1.47
CA ASN A 153 5.90 -9.69 1.38
C ASN A 153 4.46 -9.29 1.09
N VAL A 154 3.99 -8.21 1.73
CA VAL A 154 2.67 -7.61 1.50
C VAL A 154 2.56 -7.14 0.05
N MET A 155 3.58 -6.44 -0.46
CA MET A 155 3.65 -5.99 -1.86
C MET A 155 3.52 -7.15 -2.85
N SER A 156 4.27 -8.24 -2.61
CA SER A 156 4.24 -9.42 -3.47
C SER A 156 2.85 -10.08 -3.49
N LYS A 157 2.16 -10.09 -2.35
CA LYS A 157 0.80 -10.62 -2.24
C LYS A 157 -0.21 -9.74 -2.96
N LEU A 158 -0.15 -8.43 -2.77
CA LEU A 158 -1.01 -7.46 -3.47
C LEU A 158 -0.82 -7.54 -5.00
N GLN A 159 0.42 -7.64 -5.46
CA GLN A 159 0.72 -7.80 -6.88
C GLN A 159 0.11 -9.10 -7.42
N SER A 160 0.30 -10.23 -6.75
CA SER A 160 -0.28 -11.51 -7.17
C SER A 160 -1.83 -11.50 -7.21
N LEU A 161 -2.47 -10.82 -6.27
CA LEU A 161 -3.93 -10.64 -6.29
C LEU A 161 -4.38 -9.74 -7.45
N SER A 162 -3.66 -8.65 -7.72
CA SER A 162 -3.95 -7.77 -8.87
C SER A 162 -3.79 -8.49 -10.22
N GLU A 163 -2.80 -9.37 -10.34
CA GLU A 163 -2.58 -10.19 -11.54
C GLU A 163 -3.71 -11.21 -11.76
N GLN A 164 -4.23 -11.81 -10.68
CA GLN A 164 -5.38 -12.70 -10.75
C GLN A 164 -6.69 -11.97 -11.07
N LEU A 165 -6.77 -10.67 -10.78
CA LEU A 165 -7.90 -9.79 -11.12
C LEU A 165 -7.78 -9.16 -12.51
N HIS A 166 -6.76 -9.53 -13.30
CA HIS A 166 -6.58 -9.00 -14.65
C HIS A 166 -7.86 -9.19 -15.50
N PRO A 167 -8.35 -8.16 -16.21
CA PRO A 167 -7.66 -6.90 -16.56
C PRO A 167 -7.95 -5.69 -15.65
N LEU A 168 -8.48 -5.87 -14.44
CA LEU A 168 -8.94 -4.75 -13.59
C LEU A 168 -7.85 -3.71 -13.24
N GLU A 169 -7.93 -2.52 -13.85
CA GLU A 169 -6.94 -1.45 -13.69
C GLU A 169 -6.92 -0.84 -12.28
N THR A 170 -8.07 -0.80 -11.61
CA THR A 170 -8.16 -0.26 -10.24
C THR A 170 -7.24 -1.03 -9.28
N ALA A 171 -7.18 -2.37 -9.41
CA ALA A 171 -6.29 -3.17 -8.57
C ALA A 171 -4.81 -2.83 -8.83
N TYR A 172 -4.39 -2.73 -10.11
CA TYR A 172 -3.02 -2.34 -10.46
C TYR A 172 -2.69 -0.91 -10.02
N ALA A 173 -3.64 0.02 -10.11
CA ALA A 173 -3.46 1.39 -9.64
C ALA A 173 -3.17 1.42 -8.13
N ASP A 174 -3.99 0.75 -7.32
CA ASP A 174 -3.81 0.68 -5.86
C ASP A 174 -2.44 0.09 -5.48
N VAL A 175 -1.98 -0.97 -6.17
CA VAL A 175 -0.64 -1.55 -5.93
C VAL A 175 0.46 -0.54 -6.26
N ARG A 176 0.37 0.15 -7.40
CA ARG A 176 1.35 1.18 -7.78
C ARG A 176 1.39 2.35 -6.79
N PHE A 177 0.23 2.81 -6.32
CA PHE A 177 0.18 3.87 -5.32
C PHE A 177 0.82 3.43 -4.01
N TYR A 178 0.52 2.21 -3.55
CA TYR A 178 1.12 1.67 -2.34
C TYR A 178 2.64 1.52 -2.46
N ASP A 179 3.15 1.07 -3.61
CA ASP A 179 4.60 0.96 -3.89
C ASP A 179 5.31 2.31 -3.77
N VAL A 180 4.77 3.34 -4.43
CA VAL A 180 5.27 4.71 -4.32
C VAL A 180 5.23 5.20 -2.86
N ASP A 181 4.18 4.89 -2.12
CA ASP A 181 4.01 5.29 -0.73
C ASP A 181 5.05 4.65 0.20
N VAL A 182 5.43 3.39 -0.05
CA VAL A 182 6.49 2.69 0.68
C VAL A 182 7.85 3.29 0.33
N GLU A 183 8.14 3.52 -0.95
CA GLU A 183 9.40 4.15 -1.40
C GLU A 183 9.58 5.56 -0.80
N GLN A 184 8.52 6.37 -0.79
CA GLN A 184 8.55 7.70 -0.17
C GLN A 184 8.80 7.62 1.33
N THR A 185 8.18 6.67 2.02
CA THR A 185 8.40 6.45 3.46
C THR A 185 9.84 6.04 3.74
N GLN A 186 10.41 5.16 2.91
CA GLN A 186 11.82 4.79 3.00
C GLN A 186 12.73 6.01 2.82
N GLN A 187 12.47 6.84 1.80
CA GLN A 187 13.25 8.04 1.56
C GLN A 187 13.17 9.03 2.73
N GLN A 188 12.01 9.15 3.39
CA GLN A 188 11.85 9.99 4.57
C GLN A 188 12.70 9.50 5.75
N TYR A 189 12.78 8.18 5.96
CA TYR A 189 13.69 7.57 6.94
C TYR A 189 15.15 7.92 6.64
N GLU A 190 15.59 7.68 5.41
CA GLU A 190 16.97 7.96 4.98
C GLU A 190 17.33 9.44 5.17
N ASN A 191 16.42 10.34 4.81
CA ASN A 191 16.61 11.78 4.96
C ASN A 191 16.72 12.18 6.43
N LEU A 192 15.81 11.71 7.29
CA LEU A 192 15.82 12.05 8.71
C LEU A 192 17.06 11.50 9.43
N ILE A 193 17.44 10.25 9.12
CA ILE A 193 18.67 9.64 9.65
C ILE A 193 19.90 10.44 9.20
N SER A 194 19.97 10.86 7.94
CA SER A 194 21.08 11.66 7.43
C SER A 194 21.18 13.01 8.15
N LEU A 195 20.05 13.72 8.30
CA LEU A 195 19.98 14.99 9.00
C LEU A 195 20.46 14.88 10.45
N MET A 196 19.98 13.87 11.19
CA MET A 196 20.35 13.67 12.59
C MET A 196 21.82 13.28 12.77
N ASN A 197 22.38 12.48 11.87
CA ASN A 197 23.82 12.18 11.91
C ASN A 197 24.69 13.42 11.66
N ASN A 198 24.26 14.29 10.73
CA ASN A 198 24.96 15.55 10.48
C ASN A 198 24.88 16.49 11.68
N GLU A 199 23.69 16.63 12.28
CA GLU A 199 23.47 17.43 13.49
C GLU A 199 24.35 16.93 14.66
N LEU A 200 24.38 15.60 14.89
CA LEU A 200 25.22 15.00 15.94
C LEU A 200 26.72 15.21 15.66
N HIS A 201 27.13 15.16 14.40
CA HIS A 201 28.52 15.42 14.01
C HIS A 201 28.92 16.87 14.28
N ASP A 202 28.07 17.83 13.90
CA ASP A 202 28.31 19.25 14.13
C ASP A 202 28.34 19.60 15.63
N GLU A 203 27.43 19.02 16.41
CA GLU A 203 27.40 19.22 17.87
C GLU A 203 28.65 18.68 18.56
N ASN A 204 29.18 17.54 18.11
CA ASN A 204 30.45 17.02 18.61
C ASN A 204 31.62 17.97 18.32
N ILE A 205 31.70 18.55 17.12
CA ILE A 205 32.73 19.55 16.78
C ILE A 205 32.62 20.80 17.66
N LEU A 206 31.38 21.26 17.90
CA LEU A 206 31.13 22.42 18.77
C LEU A 206 31.53 22.13 20.22
N ASN A 207 31.21 20.95 20.74
CA ASN A 207 31.57 20.53 22.09
C ASN A 207 33.09 20.41 22.26
N GLU A 208 33.80 19.81 21.30
CA GLU A 208 35.28 19.75 21.29
C GLU A 208 35.90 21.16 21.29
N SER A 209 35.36 22.06 20.45
CA SER A 209 35.81 23.45 20.37
C SER A 209 35.57 24.20 21.69
N ALA A 210 34.41 24.01 22.32
CA ALA A 210 34.09 24.62 23.61
C ALA A 210 35.00 24.11 24.74
N GLN A 211 35.29 22.81 24.77
CA GLN A 211 36.22 22.22 25.74
C GLN A 211 37.65 22.72 25.54
N GLN A 212 38.09 22.93 24.29
CA GLN A 212 39.38 23.55 24.04
C GLN A 212 39.42 25.00 24.53
N LEU A 213 38.40 25.80 24.22
CA LEU A 213 38.30 27.18 24.71
C LEU A 213 38.29 27.26 26.24
N ALA A 214 37.57 26.37 26.92
CA ALA A 214 37.55 26.30 28.37
C ALA A 214 38.94 26.04 28.96
N ARG A 215 39.70 25.09 28.37
CA ARG A 215 41.08 24.80 28.77
C ARG A 215 42.03 25.97 28.55
N GLU A 216 41.90 26.67 27.41
CA GLU A 216 42.71 27.85 27.13
C GLU A 216 42.41 29.00 28.11
N LEU A 217 41.14 29.26 28.41
CA LEU A 217 40.74 30.26 29.39
C LEU A 217 41.24 29.92 30.81
N GLU A 218 41.15 28.65 31.21
CA GLU A 218 41.66 28.18 32.50
C GLU A 218 43.20 28.36 32.58
N TYR A 219 43.92 28.06 31.51
CA TYR A 219 45.36 28.31 31.40
C TYR A 219 45.71 29.79 31.54
N LEU A 220 45.01 30.67 30.80
CA LEU A 220 45.23 32.13 30.86
C LEU A 220 44.95 32.65 32.28
N ASN A 221 43.85 32.21 32.90
CA ASN A 221 43.48 32.60 34.26
C ASN A 221 44.51 32.15 35.31
N GLY A 222 45.05 30.94 35.16
CA GLY A 222 46.15 30.44 35.99
C GLY A 222 47.42 31.28 35.87
N LYS A 223 47.81 31.64 34.64
CA LYS A 223 48.96 32.50 34.36
C LYS A 223 48.82 33.90 34.97
N LEU A 224 47.65 34.50 34.82
CA LEU A 224 47.33 35.81 35.40
C LEU A 224 47.35 35.83 36.93
N SER A 225 47.05 34.68 37.55
CA SER A 225 47.05 34.54 39.00
C SER A 225 48.45 34.30 39.59
N THR A 226 49.44 33.93 38.77
CA THR A 226 50.79 33.51 39.23
C THR A 226 51.92 34.44 38.80
N GLU A 227 51.81 35.15 37.69
CA GLU A 227 52.84 36.06 37.17
C GLU A 227 52.38 37.52 37.21
N SER A 228 53.29 38.47 37.49
CA SER A 228 53.03 39.90 37.27
C SER A 228 53.05 40.16 35.76
N VAL A 229 51.96 39.83 35.08
CA VAL A 229 51.83 39.97 33.63
C VAL A 229 51.91 41.46 33.26
N ASN A 230 52.89 41.83 32.43
CA ASN A 230 52.98 43.19 31.89
C ASN A 230 51.91 43.40 30.79
N ARG A 231 51.57 44.65 30.49
CA ARG A 231 50.51 45.01 29.53
C ARG A 231 50.71 44.44 28.12
N GLU A 232 51.94 44.35 27.63
CA GLU A 232 52.26 43.81 26.29
C GLU A 232 52.06 42.30 26.23
N GLN A 233 52.44 41.56 27.28
CA GLN A 233 52.19 40.11 27.38
C GLN A 233 50.69 39.79 27.46
N PHE A 234 49.92 40.65 28.12
CA PHE A 234 48.46 40.52 28.20
C PHE A 234 47.78 40.77 26.84
N GLU A 235 48.22 41.80 26.10
CA GLU A 235 47.69 42.12 24.78
C GLU A 235 48.02 41.03 23.73
N GLU A 236 49.20 40.40 23.82
CA GLU A 236 49.61 39.30 22.94
C GLU A 236 48.80 38.02 23.22
N MET A 237 48.58 37.70 24.50
CA MET A 237 47.68 36.61 24.92
C MET A 237 46.26 36.80 24.38
N LEU A 238 45.67 37.99 24.56
CA LEU A 238 44.34 38.33 24.06
C LEU A 238 44.23 38.23 22.53
N LYS A 239 45.24 38.70 21.79
CA LYS A 239 45.27 38.59 20.33
C LYS A 239 45.24 37.14 19.86
N SER A 240 45.99 36.25 20.52
CA SER A 240 46.00 34.83 20.16
C SER A 240 44.61 34.19 20.36
N THR A 241 43.97 34.48 21.50
CA THR A 241 42.64 33.94 21.84
C THR A 241 41.55 34.50 20.93
N ILE A 242 41.58 35.80 20.64
CA ILE A 242 40.62 36.43 19.71
C ILE A 242 40.78 35.81 18.32
N THR A 243 42.01 35.67 17.83
CA THR A 243 42.28 35.07 16.51
C THR A 243 41.75 33.64 16.43
N PHE A 244 41.98 32.85 17.49
CA PHE A 244 41.47 31.49 17.60
C PHE A 244 39.94 31.43 17.61
N VAL A 245 39.29 32.21 18.47
CA VAL A 245 37.81 32.30 18.56
C VAL A 245 37.20 32.74 17.22
N THR A 246 37.78 33.73 16.54
CA THR A 246 37.31 34.17 15.22
C THR A 246 37.49 33.11 14.15
N SER A 247 38.53 32.26 14.25
CA SER A 247 38.77 31.17 13.31
C SER A 247 37.76 30.04 13.49
N SER A 248 37.50 29.62 14.74
CA SER A 248 36.45 28.64 15.04
C SER A 248 35.05 29.15 14.67
N ALA A 249 34.72 30.41 14.95
CA ALA A 249 33.44 31.00 14.56
C ALA A 249 33.28 31.09 13.03
N ALA A 250 34.36 31.36 12.28
CA ALA A 250 34.34 31.39 10.82
C ALA A 250 34.12 29.99 10.21
N ILE A 251 34.69 28.94 10.81
CA ILE A 251 34.46 27.54 10.38
C ILE A 251 32.99 27.15 10.60
N SER A 252 32.40 27.54 11.74
CA SER A 252 30.97 27.31 12.01
C SER A 252 30.05 28.14 11.10
N ALA A 253 30.45 29.35 10.70
CA ALA A 253 29.65 30.23 9.85
C ALA A 253 29.71 29.87 8.35
N SER A 254 30.79 29.23 7.89
CA SER A 254 30.98 28.82 6.48
C SER A 254 30.15 27.60 6.07
N LYS A 255 29.47 26.92 7.01
CA LYS A 255 28.75 25.66 6.77
C LYS A 255 27.22 25.76 6.92
N ARG A 256 26.68 26.97 7.14
CA ARG A 256 25.25 27.28 6.98
C ARG A 256 24.99 27.79 5.57
#